data_AF-A0A1V6PWV4-F1
#
_entry.id   AF-A0A1V6PWV4-F1
#
_cell.length_a   1.000
_cell.length_b   1.000
_cell.length_c   1.000
_cell.angle_alpha   90.00
_cell.angle_beta   90.00
_cell.angle_gamma   90.00
#
_symmetry.space_group_name_H-M   'P 1'
#
loop_
_entity.id
_entity.type
_entity.pdbx_description
1 polymer ?
#
loop_
_entity_poly.entity_id
_entity_poly.type
_entity_poly.pdbx_seq_one_letter_code
_entity_poly.pdbx_strand_id
1 'polypeptide(L)'
;MNCHLTQHISLTINNNLEEGTIFLRNLNCIRYQLEIKWASHHLANVITSGQPYEKSGTLRLISPEDVNQISIPHGQSAVVSVCGSAAFGLGTEGMIDLYRDETTLIASLYWNGPWKQIGNELHLTNLDNERYLAEVSTPPFEGILGDLAVDIRDAVVDNPLQ
;
A
#
# COMPACT_ATOMS: atom_id res chain seq x y z
N MET A 1 -12.47 -8.03 -15.89
CA MET A 1 -11.70 -7.42 -14.79
C MET A 1 -10.54 -8.34 -14.51
N ASN A 2 -9.29 -7.89 -14.64
CA ASN A 2 -8.10 -8.77 -14.58
C ASN A 2 -7.44 -8.80 -13.19
N CYS A 3 -8.06 -8.18 -12.19
CA CYS A 3 -7.74 -8.37 -10.78
C CYS A 3 -8.17 -9.79 -10.39
N HIS A 4 -7.28 -10.74 -10.64
CA HIS A 4 -7.42 -12.09 -10.14
C HIS A 4 -6.78 -12.07 -8.75
N LEU A 5 -7.58 -12.25 -7.70
CA LEU A 5 -7.16 -12.19 -6.30
C LEU A 5 -6.17 -13.32 -5.89
N THR A 6 -5.46 -13.92 -6.84
CA THR A 6 -4.43 -14.93 -6.62
C THR A 6 -3.30 -14.38 -5.75
N GLN A 7 -2.95 -13.11 -5.86
CA GLN A 7 -2.06 -12.45 -4.92
C GLN A 7 -2.58 -11.03 -4.71
N HIS A 8 -2.82 -10.65 -3.46
CA HIS A 8 -3.39 -9.36 -3.11
C HIS A 8 -3.06 -8.99 -1.67
N ILE A 9 -3.11 -7.69 -1.40
CA ILE A 9 -3.05 -7.09 -0.08
C ILE A 9 -4.29 -6.21 0.12
N SER A 10 -4.86 -6.24 1.31
CA SER A 10 -5.76 -5.19 1.82
C SER A 10 -5.11 -4.59 3.05
N LEU A 11 -4.63 -3.36 2.93
CA LEU A 11 -3.98 -2.64 4.01
C LEU A 11 -4.99 -1.76 4.73
N THR A 12 -5.33 -2.13 5.96
CA THR A 12 -6.15 -1.30 6.84
C THR A 12 -5.24 -0.33 7.57
N ILE A 13 -5.43 0.96 7.35
CA ILE A 13 -4.65 2.01 8.01
C ILE A 13 -5.55 2.65 9.05
N ASN A 14 -5.16 2.55 10.32
CA ASN A 14 -5.88 3.09 11.45
C ASN A 14 -5.22 4.41 11.88
N ASN A 15 -6.00 5.49 11.91
CA ASN A 15 -5.55 6.77 12.44
C ASN A 15 -5.88 6.87 13.93
N ASN A 16 -4.92 6.50 14.78
CA ASN A 16 -4.99 6.58 16.23
C ASN A 16 -4.18 7.78 16.78
N LEU A 17 -3.89 8.78 15.96
CA LEU A 17 -3.35 10.08 16.43
C LEU A 17 -4.36 10.71 17.41
N GLU A 18 -3.96 11.57 18.33
CA GLU A 18 -4.86 12.23 19.29
C GLU A 18 -5.84 13.19 18.60
N GLU A 19 -5.40 13.80 17.50
CA GLU A 19 -6.22 14.66 16.65
C GLU A 19 -5.77 14.57 15.19
N GLY A 20 -6.46 15.26 14.27
CA GLY A 20 -6.07 15.47 12.87
C GLY A 20 -6.35 14.31 11.91
N THR A 21 -5.78 14.38 10.70
CA THR A 21 -6.12 13.50 9.57
C THR A 21 -4.85 12.91 8.94
N ILE A 22 -4.90 11.66 8.50
CA ILE A 22 -3.86 11.04 7.68
C ILE A 22 -4.30 11.10 6.22
N PHE A 23 -3.41 11.56 5.34
CA PHE A 23 -3.61 11.66 3.91
C PHE A 23 -2.76 10.62 3.21
N LEU A 24 -3.39 9.83 2.35
CA LEU A 24 -2.70 8.85 1.50
C LEU A 24 -2.18 9.54 0.25
N ARG A 25 -0.90 9.38 -0.06
CA ARG A 25 -0.26 10.01 -1.23
C ARG A 25 0.74 9.08 -1.89
N ASN A 26 1.13 9.45 -3.11
CA ASN A 26 2.20 8.81 -3.88
C ASN A 26 2.06 7.28 -4.04
N LEU A 27 0.83 6.76 -4.13
CA LEU A 27 0.63 5.35 -4.44
C LEU A 27 1.35 5.01 -5.75
N ASN A 28 2.32 4.10 -5.65
CA ASN A 28 3.12 3.64 -6.76
C ASN A 28 3.16 2.12 -6.76
N CYS A 29 2.51 1.50 -7.76
CA CYS A 29 2.67 0.08 -8.04
C CYS A 29 3.83 -0.08 -9.04
N ILE A 30 4.78 -0.97 -8.73
CA ILE A 30 6.03 -1.07 -9.50
C ILE A 30 5.75 -1.52 -10.93
N ARG A 31 6.41 -0.88 -11.91
CA ARG A 31 6.26 -1.18 -13.33
C ARG A 31 7.44 -2.00 -13.83
N TYR A 32 7.16 -3.12 -14.49
CA TYR A 32 8.14 -3.90 -15.23
C TYR A 32 8.04 -3.60 -16.73
N GLN A 33 9.18 -3.35 -17.37
CA GLN A 33 9.28 -3.37 -18.83
C GLN A 33 9.50 -4.81 -19.28
N LEU A 34 8.53 -5.37 -20.01
CA LEU A 34 8.71 -6.64 -20.69
C LEU A 34 9.11 -6.39 -22.14
N GLU A 35 10.36 -6.72 -22.48
CA GLU A 35 10.80 -6.76 -23.87
C GLU A 35 10.21 -8.00 -24.56
N ILE A 36 9.05 -7.81 -25.20
CA ILE A 36 8.44 -8.84 -26.03
C ILE A 36 9.12 -8.79 -27.41
N LYS A 37 10.16 -9.60 -27.62
CA LYS A 37 10.82 -9.75 -28.93
C LYS A 37 9.92 -10.54 -29.89
N TRP A 38 9.09 -9.85 -30.67
CA TRP A 38 8.47 -10.40 -31.87
C TRP A 38 8.89 -9.57 -33.08
N ALA A 39 9.06 -10.25 -34.21
CA ALA A 39 9.60 -9.68 -35.44
C ALA A 39 8.88 -8.38 -35.83
N SER A 40 9.68 -7.32 -35.94
CA SER A 40 9.43 -6.07 -36.68
C SER A 40 8.59 -4.95 -36.07
N HIS A 41 8.03 -5.06 -34.86
CA HIS A 41 7.46 -3.88 -34.16
C HIS A 41 7.75 -3.93 -32.65
N HIS A 42 8.62 -3.02 -32.17
CA HIS A 42 8.92 -2.86 -30.74
C HIS A 42 7.78 -2.08 -30.08
N LEU A 43 6.81 -2.78 -29.49
CA LEU A 43 5.90 -2.20 -28.51
C LEU A 43 6.39 -2.61 -27.13
N ALA A 44 7.03 -1.68 -26.42
CA ALA A 44 7.35 -1.87 -25.00
C ALA A 44 6.03 -1.84 -24.22
N ASN A 45 5.51 -3.02 -23.86
CA ASN A 45 4.37 -3.11 -22.96
C ASN A 45 4.87 -2.91 -21.52
N VAL A 46 4.47 -1.79 -20.92
CA VAL A 46 4.70 -1.53 -19.50
C VAL A 46 3.63 -2.27 -18.72
N ILE A 47 4.02 -3.26 -17.93
CA ILE A 47 3.10 -4.02 -17.08
C ILE A 47 3.34 -3.63 -15.63
N THR A 48 2.26 -3.40 -14.88
CA THR A 48 2.34 -2.94 -13.48
C THR A 48 2.09 -4.11 -12.52
N SER A 49 2.92 -4.23 -11.49
CA SER A 49 2.86 -5.20 -10.40
C SER A 49 1.87 -4.73 -9.34
N GLY A 50 0.58 -4.72 -9.66
CA GLY A 50 -0.42 -4.20 -8.75
C GLY A 50 -1.46 -3.35 -9.46
N GLN A 51 -2.71 -3.57 -9.12
CA GLN A 51 -3.83 -2.75 -9.55
C GLN A 51 -4.67 -2.43 -8.31
N PRO A 52 -4.82 -1.13 -7.96
CA PRO A 52 -5.70 -0.74 -6.87
C PRO A 52 -7.14 -1.10 -7.18
N TYR A 53 -7.86 -1.55 -6.16
CA TYR A 53 -9.27 -1.88 -6.29
C TYR A 53 -10.03 -1.59 -5.00
N GLU A 54 -11.33 -1.41 -5.15
CA GLU A 54 -12.27 -1.26 -4.05
C GLU A 54 -13.11 -2.54 -3.90
N LYS A 55 -13.36 -2.94 -2.65
CA LYS A 55 -14.19 -4.10 -2.28
C LYS A 55 -15.57 -3.62 -1.81
N SER A 56 -16.28 -2.86 -2.64
CA SER A 56 -17.62 -2.31 -2.34
C SER A 56 -18.73 -3.11 -3.03
N GLY A 57 -19.07 -4.29 -2.47
CA GLY A 57 -20.11 -5.20 -3.00
C GLY A 57 -19.72 -5.94 -4.29
N THR A 58 -19.06 -5.26 -5.22
CA THR A 58 -18.37 -5.84 -6.38
C THR A 58 -16.95 -5.30 -6.43
N LEU A 59 -15.99 -6.13 -6.86
CA LEU A 59 -14.63 -5.66 -7.09
C LEU A 59 -14.66 -4.61 -8.21
N ARG A 60 -14.09 -3.43 -7.95
CA ARG A 60 -13.95 -2.35 -8.93
C ARG A 60 -12.51 -1.85 -8.93
N LEU A 61 -11.88 -1.77 -10.10
CA LEU A 61 -10.57 -1.15 -10.24
C LEU A 61 -10.70 0.35 -10.02
N ILE A 62 -9.77 0.92 -9.27
CA ILE A 62 -9.67 2.36 -9.04
C ILE A 62 -8.29 2.84 -9.48
N SER A 63 -8.16 4.12 -9.77
CA SER A 63 -6.85 4.65 -10.17
C SER A 63 -5.97 4.93 -8.95
N PRO A 64 -4.63 5.03 -9.12
CA PRO A 64 -3.77 5.49 -8.04
C PRO A 64 -4.14 6.89 -7.53
N GLU A 65 -4.66 7.75 -8.40
CA GLU A 65 -5.14 9.08 -8.04
C GLU A 65 -6.35 8.99 -7.10
N ASP A 66 -7.29 8.07 -7.32
CA ASP A 66 -8.42 7.84 -6.41
C ASP A 66 -7.93 7.46 -5.00
N VAL A 67 -6.93 6.57 -4.91
CA VAL A 67 -6.33 6.21 -3.61
C VAL A 67 -5.60 7.40 -2.98
N ASN A 68 -4.90 8.19 -3.79
CA ASN A 68 -4.20 9.40 -3.34
C ASN A 68 -5.15 10.53 -2.88
N GLN A 69 -6.46 10.41 -3.07
CA GLN A 69 -7.45 11.33 -2.50
C GLN A 69 -8.01 10.85 -1.15
N ILE A 70 -7.67 9.64 -0.70
CA ILE A 70 -8.17 9.12 0.57
C ILE A 70 -7.57 9.95 1.71
N SER A 71 -8.46 10.33 2.63
CA SER A 71 -8.13 10.96 3.90
C SER A 71 -8.78 10.15 5.02
N ILE A 72 -8.06 9.99 6.13
CA ILE A 72 -8.43 9.15 7.26
C ILE A 72 -8.53 10.07 8.48
N PRO A 73 -9.73 10.55 8.83
CA PRO A 73 -9.92 11.36 10.04
C PRO A 73 -9.49 10.63 11.31
N HIS A 74 -9.22 11.38 12.37
CA HIS A 74 -8.94 10.85 13.70
C HIS A 74 -10.00 9.80 14.12
N GLY A 75 -9.54 8.68 14.66
CA GLY A 75 -10.39 7.59 15.15
C GLY A 75 -11.06 6.78 14.05
N GLN A 76 -10.72 7.03 12.78
CA GLN A 76 -11.21 6.27 11.63
C GLN A 76 -10.12 5.42 11.00
N SER A 77 -10.54 4.55 10.09
CA SER A 77 -9.66 3.73 9.28
C SER A 77 -10.08 3.76 7.82
N ALA A 78 -9.12 3.48 6.94
CA ALA A 78 -9.37 3.24 5.53
C ALA A 78 -8.66 1.97 5.07
N VAL A 79 -9.23 1.33 4.05
CA VAL A 79 -8.64 0.13 3.45
C VAL A 79 -8.13 0.48 2.06
N VAL A 80 -6.86 0.20 1.81
CA VAL A 80 -6.25 0.26 0.49
C VAL A 80 -6.01 -1.16 0.02
N SER A 81 -6.66 -1.56 -1.06
CA SER A 81 -6.50 -2.91 -1.62
C SER A 81 -5.80 -2.86 -2.97
N VAL A 82 -4.81 -3.74 -3.14
CA VAL A 82 -4.04 -3.89 -4.38
C VAL A 82 -3.92 -5.36 -4.73
N CYS A 83 -4.14 -5.72 -5.98
CA CYS A 83 -4.03 -7.10 -6.46
C CYS A 83 -3.04 -7.22 -7.61
N GLY A 84 -2.40 -8.38 -7.72
CA GLY A 84 -1.61 -8.75 -8.87
C GLY A 84 -2.45 -9.08 -10.11
N SER A 85 -1.78 -9.60 -11.13
CA SER A 85 -2.41 -9.98 -12.40
C SER A 85 -2.11 -11.43 -12.75
N ALA A 86 -3.11 -12.30 -12.64
CA ALA A 86 -2.97 -13.70 -13.07
C ALA A 86 -2.77 -13.83 -14.58
N ALA A 87 -3.32 -12.90 -15.37
CA ALA A 87 -3.12 -12.90 -16.83
C ALA A 87 -1.64 -12.75 -17.22
N PHE A 88 -0.84 -12.12 -16.36
CA PHE A 88 0.60 -11.89 -16.59
C PHE A 88 1.51 -12.65 -15.62
N GLY A 89 0.94 -13.47 -14.72
CA GLY A 89 1.71 -14.17 -13.69
C GLY A 89 2.47 -13.21 -12.78
N LEU A 90 1.85 -12.08 -12.42
CA LEU A 90 2.46 -11.04 -11.60
C LEU A 90 1.81 -10.97 -10.22
N GLY A 91 2.65 -10.81 -9.20
CA GLY A 91 2.25 -10.51 -7.84
C GLY A 91 1.80 -9.06 -7.67
N THR A 92 1.86 -8.56 -6.44
CA THR A 92 1.66 -7.14 -6.13
C THR A 92 2.89 -6.59 -5.44
N GLU A 93 3.43 -5.48 -5.93
CA GLU A 93 4.56 -4.79 -5.33
C GLU A 93 4.31 -3.28 -5.45
N GLY A 94 4.45 -2.57 -4.35
CA GLY A 94 4.21 -1.14 -4.37
C GLY A 94 4.56 -0.44 -3.07
N MET A 95 4.33 0.87 -3.10
CA MET A 95 4.58 1.76 -1.99
C MET A 95 3.48 2.82 -1.92
N ILE A 96 3.19 3.29 -0.71
CA ILE A 96 2.29 4.42 -0.45
C ILE A 96 2.81 5.23 0.72
N ASP A 97 2.66 6.55 0.65
CA ASP A 97 3.07 7.45 1.72
C ASP A 97 1.88 7.89 2.56
N LEU A 98 2.12 7.99 3.86
CA LEU A 98 1.19 8.54 4.85
C LEU A 98 1.65 9.96 5.20
N TYR A 99 0.77 10.93 5.01
CA TYR A 99 1.05 12.33 5.33
C TYR A 99 0.10 12.85 6.41
N ARG A 100 0.59 13.77 7.24
CA ARG A 100 -0.23 14.50 8.22
C ARG A 100 -0.96 15.69 7.59
N ASP A 101 -0.32 16.32 6.62
CA ASP A 101 -0.80 17.48 5.87
C ASP A 101 -0.20 17.46 4.45
N GLU A 102 -0.18 18.56 3.71
CA GLU A 102 0.36 18.60 2.35
C GLU A 102 1.87 18.33 2.26
N THR A 103 2.62 18.47 3.35
CA THR A 103 4.10 18.47 3.35
C THR A 103 4.72 17.55 4.40
N THR A 104 4.02 17.27 5.49
CA THR A 104 4.54 16.49 6.61
C THR A 104 4.35 15.00 6.37
N LEU A 105 5.41 14.31 5.93
CA LEU A 105 5.44 12.85 5.84
C LEU A 105 5.43 12.24 7.25
N ILE A 106 4.55 11.26 7.47
CA ILE A 106 4.51 10.43 8.67
C ILE A 106 5.39 9.20 8.45
N ALA A 107 5.11 8.43 7.40
CA ALA A 107 5.85 7.22 7.05
C ALA A 107 5.57 6.79 5.60
N SER A 108 6.41 5.93 5.07
CA SER A 108 6.24 5.24 3.78
C SER A 108 6.02 3.75 4.02
N LEU A 109 4.98 3.19 3.42
CA LEU A 109 4.63 1.77 3.50
C LEU A 109 4.98 1.09 2.19
N TYR A 110 5.85 0.08 2.23
CA TYR A 110 6.22 -0.75 1.09
C TYR A 110 5.71 -2.18 1.29
N TRP A 111 5.21 -2.81 0.22
CA TRP A 111 4.87 -4.22 0.22
C TRP A 111 5.38 -4.92 -1.02
N ASN A 112 5.64 -6.22 -0.87
CA ASN A 112 5.92 -7.14 -1.95
C ASN A 112 5.24 -8.48 -1.68
N GLY A 113 4.31 -8.85 -2.53
CA GLY A 113 3.67 -10.15 -2.57
C GLY A 113 3.98 -10.79 -3.92
N PRO A 114 5.03 -11.63 -4.03
CA PRO A 114 5.41 -12.25 -5.30
C PRO A 114 4.31 -13.16 -5.84
N TRP A 115 4.29 -13.38 -7.17
CA TRP A 115 3.37 -14.32 -7.82
C TRP A 115 3.47 -15.74 -7.27
N LYS A 116 4.69 -16.17 -6.93
CA LYS A 116 4.96 -17.48 -6.34
C LYS A 116 4.45 -17.63 -4.91
N GLN A 117 3.97 -16.55 -4.28
CA GLN A 117 3.40 -16.55 -2.92
C GLN A 117 4.38 -17.06 -1.85
N ILE A 118 5.67 -16.75 -2.00
CA ILE A 118 6.71 -17.08 -1.02
C ILE A 118 7.60 -15.85 -0.89
N GLY A 119 7.99 -15.52 0.34
CA GLY A 119 8.78 -14.34 0.65
C GLY A 119 7.96 -13.06 0.56
N ASN A 120 6.76 -13.07 1.13
CA ASN A 120 5.98 -11.84 1.23
C ASN A 120 6.64 -10.87 2.21
N GLU A 121 6.56 -9.59 1.90
CA GLU A 121 7.17 -8.51 2.67
C GLU A 121 6.19 -7.35 2.86
N LEU A 122 6.28 -6.72 4.04
CA LEU A 122 5.62 -5.47 4.38
C LEU A 122 6.59 -4.71 5.29
N HIS A 123 7.01 -3.53 4.83
CA HIS A 123 7.99 -2.70 5.52
C HIS A 123 7.42 -1.31 5.78
N LEU A 124 7.64 -0.80 6.98
CA LEU A 124 7.51 0.61 7.30
C LEU A 124 8.89 1.26 7.13
N THR A 125 8.94 2.36 6.39
CA THR A 125 10.16 3.12 6.13
C THR A 125 9.89 4.60 6.34
N ASN A 126 10.94 5.41 6.52
CA ASN A 126 10.85 6.87 6.68
C ASN A 126 9.87 7.34 7.77
N LEU A 127 9.68 6.54 8.83
CA LEU A 127 8.85 6.94 9.96
C LEU A 127 9.52 8.12 10.69
N ASP A 128 8.78 9.20 10.86
CA ASP A 128 9.15 10.26 11.78
C ASP A 128 8.91 9.82 13.23
N ASN A 129 9.90 9.11 13.77
CA ASN A 129 9.88 8.51 15.11
C ASN A 129 9.90 9.54 16.25
N GLU A 130 10.17 10.82 15.97
CA GLU A 130 10.13 11.87 17.00
C GLU A 130 8.68 12.26 17.32
N ARG A 131 7.80 12.17 16.32
CA ARG A 131 6.40 12.60 16.42
C ARG A 131 5.41 11.45 16.41
N TYR A 132 5.76 10.32 15.83
CA TYR A 132 4.82 9.22 15.61
C TYR A 132 5.40 7.86 16.00
N LEU A 133 4.51 6.98 16.43
CA LEU A 133 4.75 5.56 16.55
C LEU A 133 3.86 4.82 15.56
N ALA A 134 4.39 3.74 14.99
CA ALA A 134 3.65 2.89 14.09
C ALA A 134 3.82 1.41 14.47
N GLU A 135 2.71 0.69 14.47
CA GLU A 135 2.69 -0.77 14.58
C GLU A 135 2.20 -1.34 13.25
N VAL A 136 2.92 -2.32 12.73
CA VAL A 136 2.64 -2.91 11.41
C VAL A 136 2.48 -4.42 11.57
N SER A 137 1.46 -4.96 10.93
CA SER A 137 1.21 -6.41 10.91
C SER A 137 2.37 -7.17 10.27
N THR A 138 2.74 -8.31 10.84
CA THR A 138 3.71 -9.22 10.22
C THR A 138 3.02 -9.99 9.07
N PRO A 139 3.51 -9.88 7.82
CA PRO A 139 2.94 -10.62 6.71
C PRO A 139 3.23 -12.12 6.85
N PRO A 140 2.36 -13.00 6.31
CA PRO A 140 2.66 -14.43 6.25
C PRO A 140 3.81 -14.68 5.26
N PHE A 141 4.79 -15.50 5.63
CA PHE A 141 5.94 -15.78 4.75
C PHE A 141 5.53 -16.50 3.45
N GLU A 142 4.54 -17.38 3.51
CA GLU A 142 3.98 -18.12 2.36
C GLU A 142 2.48 -17.85 2.21
N GLY A 143 1.96 -18.02 1.00
CA GLY A 143 0.58 -17.73 0.64
C GLY A 143 0.39 -16.28 0.17
N ILE A 144 -0.86 -15.83 0.19
CA ILE A 144 -1.20 -14.45 -0.16
C ILE A 144 -0.82 -13.48 0.96
N LEU A 145 -0.54 -12.22 0.63
CA LEU A 145 -0.34 -11.15 1.63
C LEU A 145 -1.61 -10.99 2.50
N GLY A 146 -2.78 -10.95 1.86
CA GLY A 146 -4.07 -10.92 2.54
C GLY A 146 -4.36 -9.59 3.23
N ASP A 147 -5.09 -9.65 4.34
CA ASP A 147 -5.50 -8.48 5.10
C ASP A 147 -4.45 -8.16 6.17
N LEU A 148 -3.86 -6.97 6.11
CA LEU A 148 -2.83 -6.49 7.03
C LEU A 148 -3.23 -5.12 7.58
N ALA A 149 -2.71 -4.77 8.75
CA ALA A 149 -3.02 -3.51 9.42
C ALA A 149 -1.77 -2.70 9.74
N VAL A 150 -1.94 -1.38 9.73
CA VAL A 150 -0.97 -0.37 10.16
C VAL A 150 -1.67 0.59 11.11
N ASP A 151 -1.18 0.67 12.33
CA ASP A 151 -1.68 1.58 13.36
C ASP A 151 -0.71 2.73 13.56
N ILE A 152 -1.16 3.97 13.32
CA ILE A 152 -0.37 5.18 13.53
C ILE A 152 -0.90 5.91 14.76
N ARG A 153 -0.01 6.28 15.69
CA ARG A 153 -0.33 7.06 16.91
C ARG A 153 0.76 8.09 17.18
N ASP A 154 0.47 9.10 18.00
CA ASP A 154 1.49 10.07 18.41
C ASP A 154 2.55 9.42 19.30
N ALA A 155 3.79 9.87 19.16
CA ALA A 155 4.84 9.53 20.10
C ALA A 155 4.59 10.29 21.40
N VAL A 156 4.60 9.58 22.53
CA VAL A 156 4.48 10.22 23.84
C VAL A 156 5.70 11.10 24.06
N VAL A 157 5.51 12.41 24.07
CA VAL A 157 6.52 13.33 24.60
C VAL A 157 6.46 13.20 26.11
N ASP A 158 7.36 12.40 26.69
CA ASP A 158 7.60 12.42 28.13
C ASP A 158 7.96 13.86 28.49
N ASN A 159 6.99 14.59 29.03
CA ASN A 159 7.20 15.92 29.55
C ASN A 159 7.90 15.71 30.91
N PRO A 160 9.21 15.95 31.05
CA PRO A 160 9.84 15.79 32.34
C PRO A 160 9.39 16.96 33.21
N LEU A 161 8.38 16.69 34.04
CA LEU A 161 7.95 17.41 35.25
C LEU A 161 8.43 18.87 35.34
N GLN A 162 7.53 19.81 35.03
CA GLN A 162 7.59 21.17 35.59
C GLN A 162 7.18 21.17 37.07
#